data_AF-A0A0M4EH43-F1
#
_entry.id   AF-A0A0M4EH43-F1
#
_cell.length_a   1.000
_cell.length_b   1.000
_cell.length_c   1.000
_cell.angle_alpha   90.00
_cell.angle_beta   90.00
_cell.angle_gamma   90.00
#
_symmetry.space_group_name_H-M   'P 1'
#
loop_
_entity.id
_entity.type
_entity.pdbx_description
1 polymer ?
#
loop_
_entity_poly.entity_id
_entity_poly.type
_entity_poly.pdbx_seq_one_letter_code
_entity_poly.pdbx_strand_id
1 'polypeptide(L)'
;MSGDAINCIWRVQAPPQHAIYLSFKRFQLVESMHCDFAHLSVYKGFVESVPQRVARLCRNLTDTIVMVDNNQALIHANLPSYGDGLGFLASVKFTPNCNERLVLGEGNERMSLTRHFSRRGVNGSSSEQLLCYFRASGTPGQRLSVWLKTLSLNQRLCRTCSALELIDGFDSNSASLGRYYGVVGNGSRFFSTGSDVLIKLTSELTLPLSSDIEFEIVIELAPTVCGQLDYDLRLNDTVKLSLHSGNISSSYGSVHCTWHIKSDQQLELQLVSLQLQSVSQVTGKCIDYLQLSVPFESAKYFCGRSNSTVLYLSNDFDLTFHTQDQESSFDFDIIIRQKTTCNRTHNALSGLIDYNIKDLGYCYQDLLVPQDYFLTLHIYYLSFNAAENNITFNLTDLMTNSTIRSIRSEPQFQMDIDVYAKTNALRLLGRGAHMLRLFYYATPRQLRHGCGGNINTLEGRLMNPNYNNRNYSECIWHLISPAGNNFQFALSEFNMGSDVNCPLDYVKFYEVEPDNSEKLRNSFCGQHEFQVVRINAHHIKIVAKKSPNFDGTGFHIDFSPSG
;
A
#
# COMPACT_ATOMS: atom_id res chain seq x y z
N MET A 1 13.86 -0.29 -40.97
CA MET A 1 15.31 -0.49 -40.76
C MET A 1 15.47 -1.37 -39.54
N SER A 2 15.81 -2.64 -39.74
CA SER A 2 16.06 -3.62 -38.69
C SER A 2 17.42 -3.32 -38.05
N GLY A 3 17.43 -2.69 -36.89
CA GLY A 3 18.64 -2.65 -36.07
C GLY A 3 18.81 -4.02 -35.41
N ASP A 4 19.98 -4.65 -35.53
CA ASP A 4 20.28 -5.93 -34.90
C ASP A 4 20.25 -5.84 -33.37
N ALA A 5 19.54 -6.78 -32.73
CA ALA A 5 19.46 -6.86 -31.28
C ALA A 5 20.87 -6.99 -30.66
N ILE A 6 21.12 -6.23 -29.59
CA ILE A 6 22.39 -6.24 -28.88
C ILE A 6 22.41 -7.46 -27.96
N ASN A 7 23.28 -8.41 -28.28
CA ASN A 7 23.51 -9.61 -27.49
C ASN A 7 24.93 -9.58 -26.91
N CYS A 8 25.02 -9.43 -25.59
CA CYS A 8 26.31 -9.33 -24.88
C CYS A 8 26.43 -10.42 -23.82
N ILE A 9 27.61 -11.05 -23.76
CA ILE A 9 27.92 -12.09 -22.78
C ILE A 9 29.20 -11.71 -22.03
N TRP A 10 29.12 -11.70 -20.69
CA TRP A 10 30.27 -11.55 -19.81
C TRP A 10 30.49 -12.85 -19.03
N ARG A 11 31.74 -13.31 -18.99
CA ARG A 11 32.18 -14.43 -18.15
C ARG A 11 33.01 -13.87 -17.00
N VAL A 12 32.55 -14.07 -15.78
CA VAL A 12 33.17 -13.54 -14.57
C VAL A 12 33.76 -14.68 -13.76
N GLN A 13 35.07 -14.62 -13.51
CA GLN A 13 35.81 -15.58 -12.70
C GLN A 13 36.29 -14.89 -11.42
N ALA A 14 35.78 -15.34 -10.27
CA ALA A 14 36.30 -14.97 -8.96
C ALA A 14 37.40 -15.95 -8.51
N PRO A 15 38.19 -15.60 -7.47
CA PRO A 15 39.12 -16.54 -6.86
C PRO A 15 38.42 -17.84 -6.41
N PRO A 16 39.17 -18.95 -6.23
CA PRO A 16 38.62 -20.14 -5.61
C PRO A 16 37.93 -19.81 -4.27
N GLN A 17 36.84 -20.51 -3.97
CA GLN A 17 36.05 -20.31 -2.73
C GLN A 17 35.39 -18.94 -2.56
N HIS A 18 35.38 -18.08 -3.59
CA HIS A 18 34.66 -16.81 -3.58
C HIS A 18 33.31 -16.92 -4.29
N ALA A 19 32.38 -16.07 -3.87
CA ALA A 19 31.10 -15.82 -4.54
C ALA A 19 31.14 -14.48 -5.29
N ILE A 20 30.28 -14.36 -6.31
CA ILE A 20 30.21 -13.17 -7.17
C ILE A 20 28.93 -12.39 -6.85
N TYR A 21 29.08 -11.09 -6.60
CA TYR A 21 27.98 -10.17 -6.34
C TYR A 21 27.91 -9.12 -7.42
N LEU A 22 26.75 -8.98 -8.04
CA LEU A 22 26.44 -7.97 -9.04
C LEU A 22 25.56 -6.93 -8.37
N SER A 23 26.10 -5.73 -8.13
CA SER A 23 25.35 -4.59 -7.58
C SER A 23 25.04 -3.60 -8.68
N PHE A 24 23.77 -3.45 -9.02
CA PHE A 24 23.29 -2.60 -10.10
C PHE A 24 23.12 -1.17 -9.62
N LYS A 25 24.09 -0.30 -9.92
CA LYS A 25 24.01 1.15 -9.63
C LYS A 25 23.00 1.89 -10.52
N ARG A 26 22.69 1.31 -11.67
CA ARG A 26 21.62 1.73 -12.57
C ARG A 26 21.14 0.48 -13.29
N PHE A 27 19.84 0.24 -13.35
CA PHE A 27 19.30 -0.84 -14.18
C PHE A 27 17.90 -0.46 -14.63
N GLN A 28 17.72 -0.24 -15.93
CA GLN A 28 16.44 0.11 -16.51
C GLN A 28 16.30 -0.58 -17.86
N LEU A 29 15.48 -1.62 -17.90
CA LEU A 29 15.11 -2.33 -19.13
C LEU A 29 13.59 -2.24 -19.35
N VAL A 30 13.14 -2.55 -20.57
CA VAL A 30 11.72 -2.64 -20.91
C VAL A 30 11.03 -3.66 -20.01
N GLU A 31 9.92 -3.28 -19.40
CA GLU A 31 9.12 -4.15 -18.55
C GLU A 31 8.27 -5.12 -19.39
N SER A 32 8.23 -6.38 -18.99
CA SER A 32 7.32 -7.39 -19.55
C SER A 32 7.11 -8.52 -18.54
N MET A 33 5.95 -9.18 -18.60
CA MET A 33 5.50 -10.17 -17.61
C MET A 33 6.48 -11.33 -17.38
N HIS A 34 7.30 -11.69 -18.38
CA HIS A 34 8.30 -12.75 -18.29
C HIS A 34 9.70 -12.34 -18.76
N CYS A 35 9.95 -11.04 -18.92
CA CYS A 35 11.22 -10.52 -19.44
C CYS A 35 11.60 -11.13 -20.80
N ASP A 36 10.63 -11.25 -21.72
CA ASP A 36 10.84 -11.92 -23.00
C ASP A 36 11.49 -11.02 -24.04
N PHE A 37 11.20 -9.72 -23.99
CA PHE A 37 11.68 -8.75 -24.98
C PHE A 37 13.12 -8.26 -24.72
N ALA A 38 13.35 -7.68 -23.54
CA ALA A 38 14.66 -7.19 -23.12
C ALA A 38 14.98 -7.78 -21.75
N HIS A 39 16.15 -8.41 -21.60
CA HIS A 39 16.50 -9.03 -20.33
C HIS A 39 18.00 -9.15 -20.10
N LEU A 40 18.36 -9.25 -18.82
CA LEU A 40 19.67 -9.67 -18.36
C LEU A 40 19.52 -10.96 -17.56
N SER A 41 20.06 -12.06 -18.07
CA SER A 41 20.11 -13.36 -17.39
C SER A 41 21.46 -13.53 -16.70
N VAL A 42 21.45 -14.05 -15.47
CA VAL A 42 22.65 -14.40 -14.71
C VAL A 42 22.63 -15.89 -14.42
N TYR A 43 23.71 -16.57 -14.74
CA TYR A 43 23.88 -18.01 -14.56
C TYR A 43 25.07 -18.31 -13.65
N LYS A 44 24.95 -19.42 -12.91
CA LYS A 44 26.01 -20.06 -12.17
C LYS A 44 26.89 -20.86 -13.14
N GLY A 45 28.21 -20.62 -13.13
CA GLY A 45 29.13 -21.21 -14.10
C GLY A 45 29.24 -20.41 -15.41
N PHE A 46 29.89 -20.98 -16.42
CA PHE A 46 30.11 -20.36 -17.74
C PHE A 46 29.17 -20.84 -18.85
N VAL A 47 28.10 -21.53 -18.48
CA VAL A 47 27.17 -22.15 -19.44
C VAL A 47 25.75 -21.66 -19.17
N GLU A 48 25.06 -21.30 -20.25
CA GLU A 48 23.63 -20.99 -20.22
C GLU A 48 22.84 -22.27 -20.01
N SER A 49 22.43 -22.50 -18.76
CA SER A 49 21.66 -23.68 -18.36
C SER A 49 20.53 -23.24 -17.45
N VAL A 50 19.29 -23.58 -17.81
CA VAL A 50 18.10 -23.17 -17.04
C VAL A 50 18.19 -23.58 -15.56
N PRO A 51 18.63 -24.80 -15.19
CA PRO A 51 18.88 -25.18 -13.79
C PRO A 51 19.95 -24.33 -13.08
N GLN A 52 20.89 -23.75 -13.82
CA GLN A 52 21.94 -22.89 -13.27
C GLN A 52 21.59 -21.41 -13.35
N ARG A 53 20.40 -21.05 -13.86
CA ARG A 53 19.97 -19.65 -13.97
C ARG A 53 19.63 -19.11 -12.59
N VAL A 54 20.43 -18.16 -12.14
CA VAL A 54 20.27 -17.46 -10.86
C VAL A 54 19.18 -16.40 -10.96
N ALA A 55 19.15 -15.65 -12.07
CA ALA A 55 18.17 -14.59 -12.27
C ALA A 55 17.90 -14.34 -13.76
N ARG A 56 16.71 -13.83 -14.07
CA ARG A 56 16.34 -13.20 -15.35
C ARG A 56 15.67 -11.88 -15.04
N LEU A 57 16.31 -10.78 -15.42
CA LEU A 57 16.00 -9.44 -14.96
C LEU A 57 15.49 -8.57 -16.11
N CYS A 58 14.41 -7.85 -15.88
CA CYS A 58 13.88 -6.75 -16.70
C CYS A 58 13.22 -5.73 -15.75
N ARG A 59 12.70 -4.60 -16.27
CA ARG A 59 12.19 -3.44 -15.52
C ARG A 59 13.26 -2.58 -14.85
N ASN A 60 12.86 -1.61 -14.02
CA ASN A 60 13.78 -0.83 -13.20
C ASN A 60 14.17 -1.63 -11.95
N LEU A 61 15.46 -1.96 -11.80
CA LEU A 61 16.03 -2.70 -10.68
C LEU A 61 17.29 -2.01 -10.16
N THR A 62 17.32 -0.68 -10.26
CA THR A 62 18.39 0.13 -9.68
C THR A 62 18.51 -0.16 -8.17
N ASP A 63 19.76 -0.25 -7.68
CA ASP A 63 20.15 -0.62 -6.31
C ASP A 63 19.88 -2.09 -5.90
N THR A 64 19.55 -2.96 -6.86
CA THR A 64 19.42 -4.40 -6.62
C THR A 64 20.78 -5.10 -6.61
N ILE A 65 20.89 -6.17 -5.82
CA ILE A 65 22.05 -7.06 -5.79
C ILE A 65 21.65 -8.46 -6.25
N VAL A 66 22.38 -9.01 -7.21
CA VAL A 66 22.29 -10.42 -7.60
C VAL A 66 23.53 -11.14 -7.11
N MET A 67 23.32 -12.23 -6.37
CA MET A 67 24.40 -13.06 -5.83
C MET A 67 24.47 -14.39 -6.58
N VAL A 68 25.67 -14.72 -7.04
CA VAL A 68 26.01 -16.02 -7.63
C VAL A 68 26.88 -16.78 -6.65
N ASP A 69 26.29 -17.81 -6.05
CA ASP A 69 26.91 -18.74 -5.10
C ASP A 69 27.86 -19.73 -5.81
N ASN A 70 28.85 -19.18 -6.51
CA ASN A 70 29.89 -19.87 -7.27
C ASN A 70 31.01 -18.90 -7.64
N ASN A 71 32.22 -19.43 -7.88
CA ASN A 71 33.35 -18.64 -8.34
C ASN A 71 33.28 -18.31 -9.84
N GLN A 72 32.30 -18.82 -10.57
CA GLN A 72 32.06 -18.56 -11.97
C GLN A 72 30.64 -18.07 -12.20
N ALA A 73 30.50 -17.05 -13.04
CA ALA A 73 29.21 -16.56 -13.49
C ALA A 73 29.24 -16.21 -14.98
N LEU A 74 28.10 -16.43 -15.63
CA LEU A 74 27.83 -15.95 -16.98
C LEU A 74 26.68 -14.96 -16.91
N ILE A 75 26.92 -13.76 -17.43
CA ILE A 75 25.93 -12.69 -17.52
C ILE A 75 25.61 -12.53 -18.99
N HIS A 76 24.34 -12.68 -19.34
CA HIS A 76 23.86 -12.60 -20.72
C HIS A 76 22.80 -11.50 -20.82
N ALA A 77 23.10 -10.43 -21.55
CA ALA A 77 22.16 -9.38 -21.85
C ALA A 77 21.66 -9.51 -23.29
N ASN A 78 20.34 -9.51 -23.45
CA ASN A 78 19.66 -9.42 -24.73
C ASN A 78 18.81 -8.16 -24.73
N LEU A 79 19.21 -7.16 -25.52
CA LEU A 79 18.66 -5.82 -25.52
C LEU A 79 18.19 -5.42 -26.92
N PRO A 80 17.04 -4.74 -27.06
CA PRO A 80 16.60 -4.22 -28.35
C PRO A 80 17.45 -3.03 -28.81
N SER A 81 17.47 -2.80 -30.12
CA SER A 81 18.33 -1.82 -30.80
C SER A 81 17.83 -0.37 -30.72
N TYR A 82 16.69 -0.15 -30.08
CA TYR A 82 16.04 1.16 -29.94
C TYR A 82 15.62 1.37 -28.48
N GLY A 83 16.04 2.49 -27.90
CA GLY A 83 15.69 2.85 -26.52
C GLY A 83 16.70 3.81 -25.91
N ASP A 84 16.49 5.11 -26.12
CA ASP A 84 17.26 6.13 -25.41
C ASP A 84 17.02 6.00 -23.90
N GLY A 85 18.10 5.85 -23.14
CA GLY A 85 18.08 5.76 -21.67
C GLY A 85 17.93 4.35 -21.08
N LEU A 86 17.69 3.31 -21.89
CA LEU A 86 17.64 1.92 -21.41
C LEU A 86 19.04 1.31 -21.32
N GLY A 87 19.31 0.59 -20.22
CA GLY A 87 20.59 -0.07 -19.98
C GLY A 87 20.89 -0.26 -18.50
N PHE A 88 22.10 -0.71 -18.21
CA PHE A 88 22.50 -0.97 -16.83
C PHE A 88 23.98 -0.62 -16.58
N LEU A 89 24.27 -0.30 -15.32
CA LEU A 89 25.61 -0.14 -14.76
C LEU A 89 25.68 -1.04 -13.53
N ALA A 90 26.50 -2.08 -13.60
CA ALA A 90 26.72 -3.00 -12.50
C ALA A 90 28.16 -2.93 -12.00
N SER A 91 28.33 -3.02 -10.68
CA SER A 91 29.61 -3.29 -10.04
C SER A 91 29.69 -4.76 -9.67
N VAL A 92 30.83 -5.38 -9.95
CA VAL A 92 31.10 -6.78 -9.61
C VAL A 92 31.99 -6.80 -8.37
N LYS A 93 31.57 -7.50 -7.32
CA LYS A 93 32.35 -7.71 -6.11
C LYS A 93 32.59 -9.19 -5.86
N PHE A 94 33.79 -9.53 -5.41
CA PHE A 94 34.13 -10.87 -4.96
C PHE A 94 34.30 -10.85 -3.44
N THR A 95 33.71 -11.83 -2.77
CA THR A 95 33.85 -12.03 -1.32
C THR A 95 34.02 -13.52 -1.08
N PRO A 96 34.71 -13.92 0.00
CA PRO A 96 34.66 -15.28 0.51
C PRO A 96 33.23 -15.79 0.53
N ASN A 97 33.03 -17.00 0.00
CA ASN A 97 31.72 -17.59 -0.06
C ASN A 97 31.34 -18.20 1.30
N CYS A 98 30.59 -17.43 2.07
CA CYS A 98 30.03 -17.81 3.36
C CYS A 98 28.51 -18.00 3.30
N ASN A 99 27.94 -18.10 2.08
CA ASN A 99 26.51 -18.26 1.89
C ASN A 99 26.08 -19.69 2.22
N GLU A 100 24.83 -19.84 2.65
CA GLU A 100 24.29 -21.15 2.99
C GLU A 100 22.78 -21.17 2.80
N ARG A 101 22.26 -22.35 2.48
CA ARG A 101 20.83 -22.62 2.42
C ARG A 101 20.47 -23.59 3.53
N LEU A 102 19.58 -23.16 4.41
CA LEU A 102 19.07 -23.92 5.53
C LEU A 102 17.64 -24.32 5.17
N VAL A 103 17.37 -25.61 5.07
CA VAL A 103 16.01 -26.11 4.77
C VAL A 103 15.50 -26.80 6.02
N LEU A 104 14.38 -26.32 6.56
CA LEU A 104 13.70 -26.88 7.71
C LEU A 104 12.43 -27.61 7.24
N GLY A 105 12.18 -28.78 7.80
CA GLY A 105 11.03 -29.61 7.50
C GLY A 105 10.88 -30.76 8.50
N GLU A 106 10.09 -31.75 8.11
CA GLU A 106 9.78 -32.90 8.95
C GLU A 106 11.06 -33.67 9.31
N GLY A 107 11.38 -33.75 10.60
CA GLY A 107 12.60 -34.39 11.12
C GLY A 107 13.82 -33.46 11.33
N ASN A 108 13.79 -32.19 10.90
CA ASN A 108 14.82 -31.18 11.24
C ASN A 108 14.21 -29.82 11.59
N GLU A 109 13.12 -29.84 12.35
CA GLU A 109 12.30 -28.68 12.69
C GLU A 109 13.05 -27.56 13.44
N ARG A 110 14.24 -27.85 13.96
CA ARG A 110 15.11 -26.90 14.65
C ARG A 110 16.55 -27.04 14.17
N MET A 111 17.18 -25.91 13.87
CA MET A 111 18.57 -25.82 13.44
C MET A 111 19.32 -24.73 14.20
N SER A 112 20.60 -24.95 14.48
CA SER A 112 21.50 -23.94 15.06
C SER A 112 22.54 -23.52 14.03
N LEU A 113 22.48 -22.26 13.61
CA LEU A 113 23.47 -21.62 12.76
C LEU A 113 24.51 -20.92 13.63
N THR A 114 25.64 -21.59 13.85
CA THR A 114 26.77 -21.05 14.61
C THR A 114 27.92 -20.73 13.67
N ARG A 115 28.35 -19.47 13.59
CA ARG A 115 29.45 -19.07 12.69
C ARG A 115 30.51 -18.29 13.46
N HIS A 116 31.77 -18.60 13.14
CA HIS A 116 32.95 -17.92 13.66
C HIS A 116 33.86 -17.54 12.48
N PHE A 117 34.04 -16.25 12.25
CA PHE A 117 34.91 -15.72 11.21
C PHE A 117 36.14 -15.08 11.85
N SER A 118 37.27 -15.74 11.71
CA SER A 118 38.57 -15.22 12.15
C SER A 118 39.00 -14.06 11.26
N ARG A 119 39.26 -12.89 11.85
CA ARG A 119 39.67 -11.69 11.10
C ARG A 119 41.16 -11.39 11.17
N ARG A 120 41.93 -12.26 11.82
CA ARG A 120 43.40 -12.25 11.78
C ARG A 120 43.90 -12.98 10.54
N GLY A 121 44.45 -12.22 9.60
CA GLY A 121 45.16 -12.78 8.44
C GLY A 121 46.41 -13.55 8.89
N VAL A 122 46.58 -14.77 8.38
CA VAL A 122 47.87 -15.46 8.45
C VAL A 122 48.81 -14.71 7.48
N ASN A 123 49.90 -14.17 8.00
CA ASN A 123 50.91 -13.35 7.28
C ASN A 123 50.54 -11.88 6.98
N GLY A 124 49.65 -11.25 7.76
CA GLY A 124 49.43 -9.80 7.65
C GLY A 124 48.72 -9.34 6.37
N SER A 125 48.11 -10.25 5.61
CA SER A 125 47.12 -9.88 4.60
C SER A 125 45.84 -9.39 5.28
N SER A 126 45.30 -8.29 4.76
CA SER A 126 44.03 -7.70 5.20
C SER A 126 42.91 -8.74 5.14
N SER A 127 42.13 -8.90 6.23
CA SER A 127 40.91 -9.71 6.21
C SER A 127 39.96 -9.19 5.12
N GLU A 128 39.40 -10.04 4.28
CA GLU A 128 38.51 -9.61 3.19
C GLU A 128 37.16 -9.10 3.74
N GLN A 129 36.50 -8.21 2.98
CA GLN A 129 35.13 -7.79 3.30
C GLN A 129 34.22 -9.02 3.25
N LEU A 130 33.32 -9.15 4.23
CA LEU A 130 32.37 -10.25 4.29
C LEU A 130 31.00 -9.76 3.89
N LEU A 131 30.37 -10.47 2.95
CA LEU A 131 28.97 -10.27 2.62
C LEU A 131 28.32 -11.64 2.52
N CYS A 132 27.71 -12.10 3.61
CA CYS A 132 27.11 -13.44 3.70
C CYS A 132 25.60 -13.37 3.71
N TYR A 133 24.96 -14.29 3.00
CA TYR A 133 23.52 -14.49 2.99
C TYR A 133 23.23 -15.93 3.39
N PHE A 134 22.58 -16.11 4.54
CA PHE A 134 22.06 -17.40 4.99
C PHE A 134 20.56 -17.40 4.72
N ARG A 135 20.13 -18.27 3.81
CA ARG A 135 18.72 -18.39 3.39
C ARG A 135 18.08 -19.55 4.11
N ALA A 136 17.19 -19.25 5.05
CA ALA A 136 16.43 -20.26 5.76
C ALA A 136 15.03 -20.38 5.15
N SER A 137 14.64 -21.60 4.78
CA SER A 137 13.33 -21.92 4.22
C SER A 137 12.72 -23.08 4.98
N GLY A 138 11.50 -22.89 5.46
CA GLY A 138 10.69 -23.89 6.14
C GLY A 138 9.68 -24.57 5.22
N THR A 139 8.80 -25.35 5.83
CA THR A 139 7.63 -25.93 5.16
C THR A 139 6.62 -24.82 4.80
N PRO A 140 6.02 -24.86 3.60
CA PRO A 140 4.99 -23.90 3.22
C PRO A 140 3.83 -23.88 4.23
N GLY A 141 3.38 -22.67 4.61
CA GLY A 141 2.30 -22.48 5.60
C GLY A 141 2.75 -22.48 7.06
N GLN A 142 4.03 -22.73 7.35
CA GLN A 142 4.62 -22.49 8.67
C GLN A 142 5.47 -21.21 8.65
N ARG A 143 5.78 -20.69 9.83
CA ARG A 143 6.74 -19.59 10.01
C ARG A 143 8.01 -20.05 10.69
N LEU A 144 9.06 -19.25 10.58
CA LEU A 144 10.35 -19.48 11.22
C LEU A 144 10.46 -18.60 12.47
N SER A 145 10.68 -19.23 13.61
CA SER A 145 11.13 -18.60 14.84
C SER A 145 12.65 -18.47 14.80
N VAL A 146 13.16 -17.24 14.78
CA VAL A 146 14.58 -16.92 14.72
C VAL A 146 15.03 -16.36 16.06
N TRP A 147 15.80 -17.14 16.80
CA TRP A 147 16.34 -16.77 18.10
C TRP A 147 17.82 -16.44 17.99
N LEU A 148 18.14 -15.15 18.09
CA LEU A 148 19.52 -14.65 18.11
C LEU A 148 20.07 -14.84 19.53
N LYS A 149 20.73 -15.98 19.76
CA LYS A 149 21.15 -16.42 21.09
C LYS A 149 22.45 -15.74 21.54
N THR A 150 23.43 -15.65 20.66
CA THR A 150 24.67 -14.91 20.89
C THR A 150 25.04 -14.10 19.67
N LEU A 151 25.60 -12.91 19.89
CA LEU A 151 26.10 -12.05 18.84
C LEU A 151 27.33 -11.30 19.33
N SER A 152 28.42 -11.39 18.58
CA SER A 152 29.65 -10.62 18.77
C SER A 152 30.15 -10.17 17.40
N LEU A 153 29.86 -8.91 17.05
CA LEU A 153 30.19 -8.35 15.73
C LEU A 153 31.31 -7.31 15.82
N ASN A 154 31.09 -6.30 16.65
CA ASN A 154 31.88 -5.08 16.68
C ASN A 154 32.51 -4.86 18.05
N GLN A 155 33.67 -4.18 18.07
CA GLN A 155 34.31 -3.70 19.29
C GLN A 155 34.00 -2.23 19.57
N ARG A 156 34.48 -1.71 20.71
CA ARG A 156 34.32 -0.30 21.12
C ARG A 156 34.77 0.71 20.07
N LEU A 157 35.82 0.38 19.30
CA LEU A 157 36.45 1.29 18.34
C LEU A 157 35.63 1.51 17.06
N CYS A 158 34.76 0.56 16.69
CA CYS A 158 33.85 0.74 15.55
C CYS A 158 32.53 0.04 15.82
N ARG A 159 31.52 0.80 16.24
CA ARG A 159 30.21 0.26 16.63
C ARG A 159 29.30 -0.11 15.46
N THR A 160 29.66 0.23 14.22
CA THR A 160 28.80 0.06 13.04
C THR A 160 29.51 -0.61 11.84
N CYS A 161 30.73 -1.13 12.03
CA CYS A 161 31.54 -1.74 10.96
C CYS A 161 30.95 -3.03 10.41
N SER A 162 30.36 -3.80 11.31
CA SER A 162 29.70 -5.06 11.00
C SER A 162 28.24 -4.98 11.38
N ALA A 163 27.37 -5.51 10.53
CA ALA A 163 25.95 -5.61 10.81
C ALA A 163 25.43 -7.00 10.47
N LEU A 164 24.60 -7.55 11.36
CA LEU A 164 23.79 -8.72 11.09
C LEU A 164 22.33 -8.25 10.98
N GLU A 165 21.69 -8.50 9.85
CA GLU A 165 20.32 -8.11 9.58
C GLU A 165 19.46 -9.35 9.33
N LEU A 166 18.30 -9.40 10.00
CA LEU A 166 17.28 -10.42 9.80
C LEU A 166 16.20 -9.82 8.90
N ILE A 167 15.86 -10.50 7.81
CA ILE A 167 14.97 -10.01 6.76
C ILE A 167 13.89 -11.08 6.52
N ASP A 168 12.64 -10.64 6.47
CA ASP A 168 11.45 -11.48 6.36
C ASP A 168 11.17 -11.86 4.89
N GLY A 169 11.79 -12.94 4.43
CA GLY A 169 11.76 -13.39 3.04
C GLY A 169 13.02 -13.07 2.22
N PHE A 170 12.95 -13.30 0.91
CA PHE A 170 14.09 -13.18 -0.02
C PHE A 170 13.95 -12.05 -1.04
N ASP A 171 12.83 -11.33 -1.03
CA ASP A 171 12.50 -10.35 -2.05
C ASP A 171 13.09 -8.97 -1.74
N SER A 172 13.18 -8.11 -2.76
CA SER A 172 13.69 -6.74 -2.60
C SER A 172 12.84 -5.88 -1.66
N ASN A 173 11.56 -6.26 -1.48
CA ASN A 173 10.60 -5.55 -0.63
C ASN A 173 10.44 -6.21 0.75
N SER A 174 11.18 -7.30 1.02
CA SER A 174 11.12 -7.99 2.31
C SER A 174 11.50 -7.06 3.46
N ALA A 175 10.68 -7.07 4.50
CA ALA A 175 10.87 -6.20 5.66
C ALA A 175 12.05 -6.65 6.53
N SER A 176 12.76 -5.69 7.12
CA SER A 176 13.80 -5.97 8.11
C SER A 176 13.14 -6.32 9.45
N LEU A 177 13.36 -7.54 9.94
CA LEU A 177 12.94 -7.98 11.29
C LEU A 177 13.87 -7.42 12.37
N GLY A 178 15.04 -6.92 11.98
CA GLY A 178 15.97 -6.24 12.89
C GLY A 178 17.39 -6.23 12.37
N ARG A 179 18.11 -5.15 12.67
CA ARG A 179 19.52 -4.95 12.30
C ARG A 179 20.39 -4.72 13.54
N TYR A 180 21.40 -5.56 13.69
CA TYR A 180 22.24 -5.64 14.87
C TYR A 180 23.68 -5.29 14.55
N TYR A 181 24.31 -4.55 15.45
CA TYR A 181 25.69 -4.10 15.31
C TYR A 181 26.58 -4.47 16.51
N GLY A 182 26.13 -5.28 17.47
CA GLY A 182 26.90 -5.49 18.70
C GLY A 182 26.38 -6.62 19.56
N VAL A 183 26.87 -6.67 20.81
CA VAL A 183 26.56 -7.75 21.76
C VAL A 183 25.11 -7.72 22.19
N VAL A 184 24.38 -8.79 21.90
CA VAL A 184 23.04 -9.05 22.43
C VAL A 184 23.21 -9.94 23.66
N GLY A 185 23.09 -9.36 24.84
CA GLY A 185 23.04 -10.09 26.11
C GLY A 185 21.59 -10.35 26.48
N ASN A 186 21.21 -11.63 26.54
CA ASN A 186 19.84 -12.17 26.64
C ASN A 186 19.09 -12.18 25.29
N GLY A 187 19.21 -13.29 24.56
CA GLY A 187 18.84 -13.42 23.15
C GLY A 187 17.41 -13.02 22.78
N SER A 188 17.29 -12.31 21.65
CA SER A 188 16.02 -11.83 21.09
C SER A 188 15.43 -12.87 20.13
N ARG A 189 14.12 -13.11 20.23
CA ARG A 189 13.39 -14.05 19.37
C ARG A 189 12.46 -13.28 18.44
N PHE A 190 12.49 -13.64 17.16
CA PHE A 190 11.69 -13.05 16.09
C PHE A 190 10.90 -14.14 15.40
N PHE A 191 9.81 -13.76 14.76
CA PHE A 191 9.02 -14.67 13.94
C PHE A 191 8.85 -14.07 12.55
N SER A 192 9.11 -14.88 11.52
CA SER A 192 8.80 -14.50 10.16
C SER A 192 7.30 -14.51 9.90
N THR A 193 6.89 -13.85 8.82
CA THR A 193 5.51 -13.89 8.32
C THR A 193 5.20 -15.22 7.63
N GLY A 194 6.09 -15.64 6.74
CA GLY A 194 5.99 -16.87 5.97
C GLY A 194 7.09 -17.86 6.30
N SER A 195 7.35 -18.80 5.38
CA SER A 195 8.31 -19.88 5.57
C SER A 195 9.76 -19.47 5.37
N ASP A 196 10.05 -18.22 4.99
CA ASP A 196 11.38 -17.81 4.54
C ASP A 196 11.97 -16.66 5.36
N VAL A 197 13.25 -16.78 5.71
CA VAL A 197 14.04 -15.72 6.37
C VAL A 197 15.39 -15.62 5.71
N LEU A 198 15.81 -14.39 5.44
CA LEU A 198 17.17 -14.07 5.05
C LEU A 198 17.95 -13.48 6.22
N ILE A 199 19.12 -14.06 6.50
CA ILE A 199 20.07 -13.54 7.46
C ILE A 199 21.25 -12.96 6.67
N LYS A 200 21.45 -11.65 6.77
CA LYS A 200 22.47 -10.91 6.02
C LYS A 200 23.56 -10.42 6.96
N LEU A 201 24.79 -10.89 6.77
CA LEU A 201 25.98 -10.38 7.45
C LEU A 201 26.73 -9.44 6.51
N THR A 202 26.96 -8.20 6.93
CA THR A 202 27.74 -7.21 6.20
C THR A 202 28.94 -6.75 7.02
N SER A 203 30.13 -7.05 6.50
CA SER A 203 31.49 -6.78 6.96
C SER A 203 32.27 -5.66 6.28
N GLU A 204 32.28 -4.40 6.74
CA GLU A 204 33.25 -3.41 6.23
C GLU A 204 34.60 -3.43 6.98
N LEU A 205 35.68 -3.21 6.22
CA LEU A 205 37.05 -3.05 6.72
C LEU A 205 37.28 -1.59 7.11
N THR A 206 37.26 -1.28 8.40
CA THR A 206 38.00 -0.11 8.87
C THR A 206 38.88 -0.53 10.04
N LEU A 207 40.20 -0.37 9.85
CA LEU A 207 41.28 -0.50 10.85
C LEU A 207 41.83 -1.92 11.10
N PRO A 208 43.15 -2.05 11.38
CA PRO A 208 43.88 -3.33 11.50
C PRO A 208 43.61 -4.12 12.81
N LEU A 209 42.52 -3.81 13.52
CA LEU A 209 42.20 -4.39 14.84
C LEU A 209 40.74 -4.87 14.88
N SER A 210 40.29 -5.57 13.84
CA SER A 210 38.95 -6.16 13.82
C SER A 210 38.88 -7.40 14.71
N SER A 211 37.88 -7.46 15.61
CA SER A 211 37.53 -8.68 16.34
C SER A 211 37.07 -9.77 15.39
N ASP A 212 37.22 -11.02 15.83
CA ASP A 212 36.54 -12.14 15.21
C ASP A 212 35.01 -11.93 15.31
N ILE A 213 34.29 -12.33 14.25
CA ILE A 213 32.83 -12.26 14.22
C ILE A 213 32.29 -13.61 14.66
N GLU A 214 31.45 -13.61 15.68
CA GLU A 214 30.80 -14.82 16.19
C GLU A 214 29.30 -14.60 16.41
N PHE A 215 28.49 -15.56 15.97
CA PHE A 215 27.07 -15.56 16.30
C PHE A 215 26.50 -16.98 16.36
N GLU A 216 25.47 -17.14 17.19
CA GLU A 216 24.62 -18.33 17.28
C GLU A 216 23.17 -17.91 17.07
N ILE A 217 22.57 -18.39 15.98
CA ILE A 217 21.16 -18.18 15.66
C ILE A 217 20.47 -19.53 15.63
N VAL A 218 19.43 -19.69 16.44
CA VAL A 218 18.59 -20.88 16.44
C VAL A 218 17.34 -20.59 15.61
N ILE A 219 17.09 -21.41 14.61
CA ILE A 219 15.95 -21.30 13.71
C ILE A 219 15.04 -22.52 13.96
N GLU A 220 13.77 -22.27 14.21
CA GLU A 220 12.77 -23.29 14.55
C GLU A 220 11.53 -23.11 13.68
N LEU A 221 10.94 -24.20 13.19
CA LEU A 221 9.59 -24.16 12.64
C LEU A 221 8.61 -23.81 13.76
N ALA A 222 7.74 -22.84 13.48
CA ALA A 222 6.69 -22.42 14.38
C ALA A 222 5.36 -22.35 13.62
N PRO A 223 4.24 -22.69 14.26
CA PRO A 223 2.93 -22.51 13.64
C PRO A 223 2.66 -21.02 13.41
N THR A 224 2.05 -20.70 12.27
CA THR A 224 1.53 -19.36 12.02
C THR A 224 0.23 -19.15 12.80
N VAL A 225 0.07 -17.98 13.42
CA VAL A 225 -1.21 -17.55 14.01
C VAL A 225 -2.13 -16.90 12.97
N CYS A 226 -1.61 -16.64 11.77
CA CYS A 226 -2.33 -15.93 10.70
C CYS A 226 -3.29 -16.83 9.91
N GLY A 227 -3.24 -18.15 10.12
CA GLY A 227 -4.02 -19.11 9.35
C GLY A 227 -3.56 -19.20 7.89
N GLN A 228 -4.51 -19.39 6.97
CA GLN A 228 -4.26 -19.36 5.53
C GLN A 228 -3.97 -17.92 5.08
N LEU A 229 -2.93 -17.73 4.27
CA LEU A 229 -2.46 -16.41 3.82
C LEU A 229 -2.99 -16.03 2.43
N ASP A 230 -3.08 -17.00 1.52
CA ASP A 230 -3.54 -16.77 0.15
C ASP A 230 -4.99 -17.21 -0.04
N TYR A 231 -5.83 -16.31 -0.56
CA TYR A 231 -7.22 -16.59 -0.89
C TYR A 231 -7.53 -16.21 -2.34
N ASP A 232 -8.19 -17.13 -3.05
CA ASP A 232 -8.72 -16.91 -4.40
C ASP A 232 -10.25 -17.09 -4.33
N LEU A 233 -10.96 -15.97 -4.28
CA LEU A 233 -12.39 -15.92 -3.95
C LEU A 233 -13.28 -16.04 -5.19
N ARG A 234 -14.22 -16.98 -5.13
CA ARG A 234 -15.26 -17.21 -6.13
C ARG A 234 -16.62 -16.68 -5.67
N LEU A 235 -17.61 -16.75 -6.56
CA LEU A 235 -18.99 -16.30 -6.31
C LEU A 235 -19.60 -16.98 -5.09
N ASN A 236 -20.04 -16.15 -4.14
CA ASN A 236 -20.58 -16.48 -2.82
C ASN A 236 -19.57 -16.92 -1.76
N ASP A 237 -18.27 -16.91 -2.06
CA ASP A 237 -17.27 -17.16 -1.04
C ASP A 237 -17.25 -16.02 -0.02
N THR A 238 -17.10 -16.42 1.24
CA THR A 238 -16.96 -15.51 2.38
C THR A 238 -15.78 -15.96 3.21
N VAL A 239 -14.80 -15.08 3.37
CA VAL A 239 -13.66 -15.29 4.26
C VAL A 239 -13.88 -14.51 5.53
N LYS A 240 -13.55 -15.13 6.66
CA LYS A 240 -13.51 -14.49 7.96
C LYS A 240 -12.07 -14.51 8.46
N LEU A 241 -11.52 -13.34 8.72
CA LEU A 241 -10.21 -13.18 9.32
C LEU A 241 -10.44 -12.62 10.73
N SER A 242 -9.94 -13.31 11.73
CA SER A 242 -10.12 -12.94 13.13
C SER A 242 -8.87 -13.31 13.92
N LEU A 243 -8.38 -12.37 14.71
CA LEU A 243 -7.24 -12.63 15.58
C LEU A 243 -7.45 -11.96 16.93
N HIS A 244 -7.48 -12.78 17.99
CA HIS A 244 -7.74 -12.34 19.35
C HIS A 244 -6.49 -12.58 20.20
N SER A 245 -6.01 -11.53 20.87
CA SER A 245 -4.84 -11.61 21.78
C SER A 245 -4.99 -12.71 22.86
N GLY A 246 -6.20 -12.95 23.37
CA GLY A 246 -6.46 -13.99 24.38
C GLY A 246 -6.19 -15.43 23.91
N ASN A 247 -6.18 -15.70 22.61
CA ASN A 247 -5.89 -17.02 22.03
C ASN A 247 -4.40 -17.23 21.73
N ILE A 248 -3.59 -16.18 21.89
CA ILE A 248 -2.17 -16.19 21.51
C ILE A 248 -1.35 -16.29 22.79
N SER A 249 -0.59 -17.37 22.93
CA SER A 249 0.30 -17.55 24.10
C SER A 249 1.38 -16.46 24.15
N SER A 250 1.94 -16.18 25.33
CA SER A 250 3.06 -15.25 25.52
C SER A 250 4.34 -15.63 24.74
N SER A 251 4.38 -16.77 24.04
CA SER A 251 5.52 -17.21 23.23
C SER A 251 5.55 -16.64 21.80
N TYR A 252 4.45 -16.07 21.29
CA TYR A 252 4.31 -15.76 19.85
C TYR A 252 4.95 -14.44 19.39
N GLY A 253 5.41 -13.58 20.32
CA GLY A 253 6.15 -12.33 20.00
C GLY A 253 5.35 -11.32 19.16
N SER A 254 6.05 -10.48 18.39
CA SER A 254 5.45 -9.61 17.37
C SER A 254 4.71 -10.44 16.32
N VAL A 255 3.52 -10.01 15.92
CA VAL A 255 2.74 -10.66 14.86
C VAL A 255 2.73 -9.77 13.64
N HIS A 256 3.06 -10.35 12.50
CA HIS A 256 2.87 -9.72 11.19
C HIS A 256 2.19 -10.77 10.30
N CYS A 257 1.05 -10.42 9.74
CA CYS A 257 0.26 -11.29 8.88
C CYS A 257 -0.09 -10.51 7.64
N THR A 258 0.28 -11.00 6.45
CA THR A 258 -0.14 -10.42 5.19
C THR A 258 -0.99 -11.45 4.45
N TRP A 259 -2.27 -11.13 4.27
CA TRP A 259 -3.20 -11.94 3.50
C TRP A 259 -3.31 -11.39 2.08
N HIS A 260 -3.11 -12.27 1.10
CA HIS A 260 -3.24 -11.96 -0.33
C HIS A 260 -4.63 -12.38 -0.79
N ILE A 261 -5.47 -11.40 -1.13
CA ILE A 261 -6.86 -11.64 -1.52
C ILE A 261 -7.02 -11.37 -3.00
N LYS A 262 -7.31 -12.43 -3.76
CA LYS A 262 -7.59 -12.35 -5.20
C LYS A 262 -9.05 -12.57 -5.49
N SER A 263 -9.58 -11.81 -6.45
CA SER A 263 -10.95 -12.01 -6.91
C SER A 263 -11.18 -11.46 -8.31
N ASP A 264 -12.04 -12.14 -9.06
CA ASP A 264 -12.48 -11.74 -10.40
C ASP A 264 -13.67 -10.75 -10.39
N GLN A 265 -14.22 -10.44 -9.22
CA GLN A 265 -15.32 -9.48 -9.02
C GLN A 265 -15.00 -8.51 -7.88
N GLN A 266 -15.87 -7.51 -7.69
CA GLN A 266 -15.75 -6.58 -6.58
C GLN A 266 -15.93 -7.28 -5.23
N LEU A 267 -14.99 -7.00 -4.32
CA LEU A 267 -14.98 -7.48 -2.95
C LEU A 267 -15.61 -6.45 -2.02
N GLU A 268 -16.33 -6.94 -1.02
CA GLU A 268 -16.76 -6.19 0.16
C GLU A 268 -15.88 -6.64 1.34
N LEU A 269 -15.14 -5.70 1.94
CA LEU A 269 -14.41 -5.90 3.17
C LEU A 269 -15.16 -5.18 4.30
N GLN A 270 -15.64 -5.94 5.27
CA GLN A 270 -16.34 -5.45 6.44
C GLN A 270 -15.45 -5.64 7.67
N LEU A 271 -14.98 -4.54 8.26
CA LEU A 271 -14.40 -4.51 9.60
C LEU A 271 -15.56 -4.55 10.59
N VAL A 272 -15.88 -5.74 11.11
CA VAL A 272 -16.98 -5.95 12.06
C VAL A 272 -16.60 -5.32 13.39
N SER A 273 -15.43 -5.70 13.91
CA SER A 273 -14.81 -5.19 15.12
C SER A 273 -13.33 -4.92 14.84
N LEU A 274 -12.81 -3.83 15.38
CA LEU A 274 -11.39 -3.52 15.36
C LEU A 274 -11.04 -2.86 16.68
N GLN A 275 -10.11 -3.46 17.40
CA GLN A 275 -9.54 -2.94 18.63
C GLN A 275 -8.03 -3.14 18.60
N LEU A 276 -7.33 -2.10 18.16
CA LEU A 276 -5.87 -2.00 18.17
C LEU A 276 -5.43 -0.83 19.05
N GLN A 277 -4.12 -0.72 19.30
CA GLN A 277 -3.54 0.46 19.92
C GLN A 277 -3.93 1.72 19.12
N SER A 278 -4.23 2.82 19.81
CA SER A 278 -4.51 4.10 19.15
C SER A 278 -3.24 4.65 18.48
N VAL A 279 -3.43 5.65 17.61
CA VAL A 279 -2.31 6.39 17.02
C VAL A 279 -1.33 6.89 18.08
N SER A 280 -0.04 6.81 17.75
CA SER A 280 1.02 7.41 18.54
C SER A 280 0.80 8.90 18.64
N GLN A 281 0.72 9.43 19.86
CA GLN A 281 0.60 10.87 20.10
C GLN A 281 1.88 11.64 19.70
N VAL A 282 3.00 10.94 19.51
CA VAL A 282 4.28 11.52 19.11
C VAL A 282 4.40 11.60 17.59
N THR A 283 4.08 10.50 16.90
CA THR A 283 4.30 10.40 15.45
C THR A 283 3.04 10.61 14.62
N GLY A 284 1.85 10.56 15.22
CA GLY A 284 0.56 10.58 14.54
C GLY A 284 0.26 9.32 13.72
N LYS A 285 1.09 8.27 13.84
CA LYS A 285 0.97 7.02 13.08
C LYS A 285 0.49 5.88 13.95
N CYS A 286 -0.17 4.90 13.34
CA CYS A 286 -0.51 3.65 14.00
C CYS A 286 0.76 2.86 14.34
N ILE A 287 0.87 2.40 15.58
CA ILE A 287 1.96 1.53 16.05
C ILE A 287 1.57 0.09 15.71
N ASP A 288 0.45 -0.36 16.26
CA ASP A 288 -0.27 -1.55 15.82
C ASP A 288 -1.27 -1.14 14.74
N TYR A 289 -1.28 -1.87 13.62
CA TYR A 289 -2.11 -1.48 12.49
C TYR A 289 -2.66 -2.67 11.71
N LEU A 290 -3.82 -2.44 11.12
CA LEU A 290 -4.30 -3.16 9.97
C LEU A 290 -4.12 -2.25 8.75
N GLN A 291 -3.39 -2.70 7.74
CA GLN A 291 -3.08 -1.95 6.54
C GLN A 291 -3.75 -2.63 5.35
N LEU A 292 -4.48 -1.85 4.56
CA LEU A 292 -5.05 -2.28 3.30
C LEU A 292 -4.23 -1.67 2.16
N SER A 293 -3.64 -2.53 1.35
CA SER A 293 -2.84 -2.16 0.18
C SER A 293 -3.52 -2.65 -1.08
N VAL A 294 -3.93 -1.70 -1.93
CA VAL A 294 -4.52 -1.97 -3.25
C VAL A 294 -3.52 -1.48 -4.30
N PRO A 295 -3.25 -2.25 -5.37
CA PRO A 295 -2.34 -1.82 -6.44
C PRO A 295 -2.70 -0.43 -6.97
N PHE A 296 -1.68 0.42 -7.13
CA PHE A 296 -1.79 1.81 -7.62
C PHE A 296 -2.55 2.79 -6.71
N GLU A 297 -3.00 2.36 -5.52
CA GLU A 297 -3.60 3.24 -4.51
C GLU A 297 -2.64 3.48 -3.33
N SER A 298 -2.90 4.55 -2.57
CA SER A 298 -2.22 4.79 -1.30
C SER A 298 -2.73 3.80 -0.24
N ALA A 299 -1.81 3.18 0.52
CA ALA A 299 -2.19 2.24 1.56
C ALA A 299 -3.02 2.92 2.65
N LYS A 300 -4.11 2.25 3.07
CA LYS A 300 -5.03 2.73 4.11
C LYS A 300 -4.67 2.04 5.42
N TYR A 301 -4.58 2.80 6.52
CA TYR A 301 -4.22 2.25 7.83
C TYR A 301 -5.40 2.36 8.80
N PHE A 302 -5.62 1.31 9.58
CA PHE A 302 -6.65 1.24 10.60
C PHE A 302 -6.00 0.88 11.94
N CYS A 303 -6.28 1.67 12.96
CA CYS A 303 -5.90 1.40 14.34
C CYS A 303 -6.90 2.04 15.31
N GLY A 304 -6.67 1.89 16.62
CA GLY A 304 -7.63 2.29 17.64
C GLY A 304 -8.88 1.41 17.62
N ARG A 305 -10.04 2.03 17.89
CA ARG A 305 -11.34 1.33 17.92
C ARG A 305 -12.20 1.72 16.73
N SER A 306 -12.69 0.73 16.01
CA SER A 306 -13.68 0.93 14.95
C SER A 306 -14.69 -0.20 14.94
N ASN A 307 -15.96 0.15 14.76
CA ASN A 307 -17.05 -0.81 14.65
C ASN A 307 -17.75 -0.61 13.31
N SER A 308 -17.93 -1.69 12.55
CA SER A 308 -18.75 -1.73 11.32
C SER A 308 -18.30 -0.76 10.21
N THR A 309 -17.01 -0.78 9.85
CA THR A 309 -16.52 -0.10 8.63
C THR A 309 -16.68 -1.03 7.43
N VAL A 310 -17.23 -0.54 6.32
CA VAL A 310 -17.37 -1.31 5.08
C VAL A 310 -16.59 -0.62 3.96
N LEU A 311 -15.77 -1.39 3.26
CA LEU A 311 -14.97 -0.97 2.12
C LEU A 311 -15.34 -1.84 0.91
N TYR A 312 -15.40 -1.22 -0.26
CA TYR A 312 -15.63 -1.92 -1.51
C TYR A 312 -14.37 -1.83 -2.36
N LEU A 313 -13.87 -2.96 -2.83
CA LEU A 313 -12.56 -3.10 -3.48
C LEU A 313 -12.74 -3.79 -4.82
N SER A 314 -12.20 -3.19 -5.87
CA SER A 314 -12.40 -3.66 -7.26
C SER A 314 -11.19 -4.40 -7.84
N ASN A 315 -10.09 -4.46 -7.09
CA ASN A 315 -8.85 -5.13 -7.45
C ASN A 315 -8.45 -6.13 -6.37
N ASP A 316 -7.54 -7.03 -6.72
CA ASP A 316 -6.76 -7.81 -5.76
C ASP A 316 -6.12 -6.86 -4.74
N PHE A 317 -6.04 -7.30 -3.48
CA PHE A 317 -5.47 -6.47 -2.42
C PHE A 317 -4.74 -7.31 -1.39
N ASP A 318 -3.81 -6.66 -0.71
CA ASP A 318 -3.12 -7.20 0.45
C ASP A 318 -3.68 -6.57 1.70
N LEU A 319 -3.96 -7.41 2.69
CA LEU A 319 -4.36 -6.97 4.02
C LEU A 319 -3.26 -7.37 4.99
N THR A 320 -2.64 -6.39 5.65
CA THR A 320 -1.51 -6.61 6.55
C THR A 320 -1.88 -6.23 7.97
N PHE A 321 -1.86 -7.18 8.90
CA PHE A 321 -1.90 -6.91 10.33
C PHE A 321 -0.48 -6.90 10.90
N HIS A 322 -0.16 -5.89 11.71
CA HIS A 322 1.11 -5.80 12.42
C HIS A 322 0.91 -5.36 13.88
N THR A 323 1.62 -6.04 14.78
CA THR A 323 1.82 -5.63 16.18
C THR A 323 3.26 -5.89 16.61
N GLN A 324 3.82 -4.94 17.36
CA GLN A 324 5.20 -4.97 17.85
C GLN A 324 5.36 -5.54 19.27
N ASP A 325 4.30 -5.58 20.09
CA ASP A 325 4.40 -5.80 21.54
C ASP A 325 3.62 -7.02 22.04
N GLN A 326 4.18 -7.72 23.04
CA GLN A 326 3.52 -8.83 23.73
C GLN A 326 2.42 -8.38 24.72
N GLU A 327 2.41 -7.10 25.10
CA GLU A 327 1.47 -6.54 26.08
C GLU A 327 0.30 -5.77 25.44
N SER A 328 0.30 -5.56 24.11
CA SER A 328 -0.80 -4.84 23.47
C SER A 328 -2.01 -5.77 23.28
N SER A 329 -3.14 -5.39 23.90
CA SER A 329 -4.41 -6.08 23.64
C SER A 329 -4.88 -5.71 22.25
N PHE A 330 -4.81 -6.65 21.31
CA PHE A 330 -5.40 -6.53 19.99
C PHE A 330 -6.55 -7.52 19.81
N ASP A 331 -7.56 -7.09 19.06
CA ASP A 331 -8.70 -7.89 18.67
C ASP A 331 -9.29 -7.33 17.36
N PHE A 332 -9.59 -8.19 16.39
CA PHE A 332 -10.35 -7.79 15.21
C PHE A 332 -11.14 -8.94 14.61
N ASP A 333 -12.26 -8.59 13.98
CA ASP A 333 -13.07 -9.45 13.13
C ASP A 333 -13.30 -8.78 11.79
N ILE A 334 -12.88 -9.45 10.72
CA ILE A 334 -12.99 -8.96 9.34
C ILE A 334 -13.72 -10.00 8.53
N ILE A 335 -14.70 -9.55 7.75
CA ILE A 335 -15.40 -10.40 6.81
C ILE A 335 -15.17 -9.87 5.41
N ILE A 336 -14.66 -10.74 4.52
CA ILE A 336 -14.44 -10.44 3.12
C ILE A 336 -15.41 -11.28 2.32
N ARG A 337 -16.20 -10.66 1.45
CA ARG A 337 -17.19 -11.35 0.61
C ARG A 337 -17.05 -10.89 -0.82
N GLN A 338 -17.17 -11.82 -1.76
CA GLN A 338 -17.42 -11.43 -3.14
C GLN A 338 -18.87 -10.95 -3.27
N LYS A 339 -19.08 -9.79 -3.88
CA LYS A 339 -20.42 -9.23 -4.04
C LYS A 339 -20.57 -8.68 -5.45
N THR A 340 -21.73 -8.89 -6.07
CA THR A 340 -21.96 -8.45 -7.44
C THR A 340 -21.81 -6.94 -7.56
N THR A 341 -21.01 -6.46 -8.51
CA THR A 341 -20.72 -5.03 -8.69
C THR A 341 -21.97 -4.20 -9.04
N CYS A 342 -22.96 -4.86 -9.65
CA CYS A 342 -24.23 -4.28 -10.06
C CYS A 342 -25.41 -4.85 -9.28
N ASN A 343 -26.55 -4.16 -9.40
CA ASN A 343 -27.79 -4.44 -8.69
C ASN A 343 -27.61 -4.34 -7.16
N ARG A 344 -27.02 -3.22 -6.73
CA ARG A 344 -26.77 -2.92 -5.33
C ARG A 344 -27.62 -1.76 -4.84
N THR A 345 -27.96 -1.82 -3.56
CA THR A 345 -28.60 -0.72 -2.84
C THR A 345 -27.62 -0.19 -1.79
N HIS A 346 -27.43 1.12 -1.77
CA HIS A 346 -26.53 1.81 -0.86
C HIS A 346 -27.34 2.70 0.09
N ASN A 347 -27.15 2.50 1.39
CA ASN A 347 -27.93 3.19 2.43
C ASN A 347 -27.09 4.16 3.27
N ALA A 348 -25.78 4.22 3.04
CA ALA A 348 -24.89 5.10 3.78
C ALA A 348 -25.12 6.56 3.42
N LEU A 349 -24.87 7.47 4.36
CA LEU A 349 -25.00 8.92 4.13
C LEU A 349 -23.91 9.47 3.19
N SER A 350 -22.83 8.74 2.98
CA SER A 350 -21.80 9.06 1.99
C SER A 350 -21.13 7.78 1.50
N GLY A 351 -20.68 7.76 0.26
CA GLY A 351 -20.00 6.58 -0.30
C GLY A 351 -19.28 6.86 -1.60
N LEU A 352 -18.35 5.97 -1.93
CA LEU A 352 -17.69 5.90 -3.23
C LEU A 352 -18.19 4.64 -3.95
N ILE A 353 -18.63 4.79 -5.20
CA ILE A 353 -18.92 3.69 -6.10
C ILE A 353 -17.86 3.75 -7.19
N ASP A 354 -16.97 2.75 -7.19
CA ASP A 354 -15.94 2.59 -8.21
C ASP A 354 -16.01 1.18 -8.78
N TYR A 355 -16.17 1.07 -10.09
CA TYR A 355 -16.13 -0.20 -10.77
C TYR A 355 -15.49 -0.12 -12.16
N ASN A 356 -14.88 -1.24 -12.54
CA ASN A 356 -14.41 -1.52 -13.89
C ASN A 356 -14.82 -2.95 -14.24
N ILE A 357 -15.77 -3.11 -15.16
CA ILE A 357 -16.43 -4.38 -15.44
C ILE A 357 -16.34 -4.65 -16.94
N LYS A 358 -15.73 -5.77 -17.31
CA LYS A 358 -15.38 -6.07 -18.71
C LYS A 358 -16.60 -6.43 -19.58
N ASP A 359 -17.56 -7.16 -19.02
CA ASP A 359 -18.70 -7.75 -19.77
C ASP A 359 -20.05 -7.38 -19.13
N LEU A 360 -20.54 -6.16 -19.35
CA LEU A 360 -21.82 -5.72 -18.81
C LEU A 360 -22.72 -5.01 -19.81
N GLY A 361 -23.75 -5.74 -20.25
CA GLY A 361 -24.87 -5.18 -20.99
C GLY A 361 -25.76 -4.24 -20.17
N TYR A 362 -25.89 -4.44 -18.85
CA TYR A 362 -26.85 -3.70 -18.01
C TYR A 362 -26.49 -3.72 -16.52
N CYS A 363 -26.26 -2.55 -15.94
CA CYS A 363 -25.92 -2.35 -14.53
C CYS A 363 -26.82 -1.30 -13.90
N TYR A 364 -27.47 -1.59 -12.78
CA TYR A 364 -28.17 -0.57 -11.99
C TYR A 364 -27.73 -0.58 -10.53
N GLN A 365 -27.78 0.59 -9.89
CA GLN A 365 -27.50 0.78 -8.48
C GLN A 365 -28.47 1.79 -7.89
N ASP A 366 -28.96 1.52 -6.68
CA ASP A 366 -29.87 2.40 -5.96
C ASP A 366 -29.15 3.07 -4.79
N LEU A 367 -29.31 4.37 -4.64
CA LEU A 367 -28.89 5.14 -3.47
C LEU A 367 -30.16 5.46 -2.67
N LEU A 368 -30.32 4.87 -1.50
CA LEU A 368 -31.50 5.01 -0.64
C LEU A 368 -31.09 5.50 0.75
N VAL A 369 -31.08 6.81 0.96
CA VAL A 369 -30.79 7.40 2.28
C VAL A 369 -32.09 7.81 3.00
N PRO A 370 -32.06 8.10 4.32
CA PRO A 370 -33.25 8.56 5.04
C PRO A 370 -33.94 9.77 4.38
N GLN A 371 -35.27 9.85 4.53
CA GLN A 371 -36.11 10.79 3.77
C GLN A 371 -35.81 12.26 4.06
N ASP A 372 -35.21 12.56 5.20
CA ASP A 372 -34.79 13.87 5.69
C ASP A 372 -33.50 14.40 5.02
N TYR A 373 -33.02 13.76 3.96
CA TYR A 373 -31.82 14.16 3.21
C TYR A 373 -32.08 14.46 1.73
N PHE A 374 -31.14 15.20 1.13
CA PHE A 374 -30.91 15.32 -0.30
C PHE A 374 -29.59 14.63 -0.67
N LEU A 375 -29.51 14.03 -1.86
CA LEU A 375 -28.27 13.45 -2.37
C LEU A 375 -27.51 14.43 -3.28
N THR A 376 -26.20 14.51 -3.08
CA THR A 376 -25.27 15.19 -3.99
C THR A 376 -24.25 14.18 -4.49
N LEU A 377 -23.97 14.19 -5.79
CA LEU A 377 -23.10 13.23 -6.46
C LEU A 377 -22.09 13.96 -7.31
N HIS A 378 -20.88 13.42 -7.34
CA HIS A 378 -19.81 13.81 -8.24
C HIS A 378 -19.31 12.56 -8.96
N ILE A 379 -19.42 12.54 -10.29
CA ILE A 379 -18.89 11.47 -11.14
C ILE A 379 -17.52 11.93 -11.65
N TYR A 380 -16.46 11.27 -11.18
CA TYR A 380 -15.08 11.54 -11.60
C TYR A 380 -14.87 11.11 -13.04
N TYR A 381 -15.26 9.87 -13.35
CA TYR A 381 -15.24 9.35 -14.70
C TYR A 381 -16.36 8.34 -14.93
N LEU A 382 -16.82 8.28 -16.16
CA LEU A 382 -17.75 7.29 -16.68
C LEU A 382 -17.32 6.92 -18.09
N SER A 383 -17.09 5.63 -18.33
CA SER A 383 -16.71 5.10 -19.62
C SER A 383 -17.66 4.03 -20.11
N PHE A 384 -17.87 4.04 -21.42
CA PHE A 384 -18.76 3.13 -22.11
C PHE A 384 -18.00 2.18 -23.03
N ASN A 385 -18.44 0.93 -23.11
CA ASN A 385 -17.86 -0.04 -24.04
C ASN A 385 -18.38 0.23 -25.46
N ALA A 386 -17.48 0.58 -26.38
CA ALA A 386 -17.79 0.91 -27.76
C ALA A 386 -18.49 -0.22 -28.55
N ALA A 387 -18.43 -1.47 -28.07
CA ALA A 387 -19.01 -2.63 -28.75
C ALA A 387 -20.53 -2.78 -28.57
N GLU A 388 -21.18 -2.01 -27.68
CA GLU A 388 -22.61 -2.14 -27.41
C GLU A 388 -23.49 -1.17 -28.20
N ASN A 389 -24.64 -1.65 -28.68
CA ASN A 389 -25.67 -0.80 -29.30
C ASN A 389 -26.61 -0.23 -28.22
N ASN A 390 -26.87 1.09 -28.28
CA ASN A 390 -27.78 1.83 -27.39
C ASN A 390 -27.26 1.98 -25.94
N ILE A 391 -26.07 2.56 -25.84
CA ILE A 391 -25.37 2.83 -24.58
C ILE A 391 -25.93 4.09 -23.91
N THR A 392 -26.31 3.99 -22.64
CA THR A 392 -26.83 5.13 -21.87
C THR A 392 -26.46 5.02 -20.39
N PHE A 393 -26.29 6.15 -19.72
CA PHE A 393 -26.25 6.22 -18.26
C PHE A 393 -27.33 7.20 -17.78
N ASN A 394 -28.34 6.67 -17.09
CA ASN A 394 -29.48 7.43 -16.61
C ASN A 394 -29.44 7.54 -15.09
N LEU A 395 -29.58 8.76 -14.58
CA LEU A 395 -29.83 9.03 -13.18
C LEU A 395 -31.29 9.40 -13.01
N THR A 396 -32.04 8.56 -12.32
CA THR A 396 -33.47 8.72 -12.10
C THR A 396 -33.74 8.97 -10.63
N ASP A 397 -34.51 10.02 -10.34
CA ASP A 397 -35.06 10.25 -9.00
C ASP A 397 -36.22 9.29 -8.77
N LEU A 398 -36.08 8.39 -7.80
CA LEU A 398 -37.04 7.32 -7.54
C LEU A 398 -38.33 7.84 -6.89
N MET A 399 -38.27 8.97 -6.20
CA MET A 399 -39.44 9.55 -5.52
C MET A 399 -40.32 10.34 -6.48
N THR A 400 -39.71 11.07 -7.43
CA THR A 400 -40.45 11.85 -8.44
C THR A 400 -40.61 11.11 -9.76
N ASN A 401 -40.00 9.93 -9.91
CA ASN A 401 -39.94 9.14 -11.14
C ASN A 401 -39.51 9.97 -12.37
N SER A 402 -38.56 10.88 -12.15
CA SER A 402 -38.06 11.78 -13.19
C SER A 402 -36.56 11.58 -13.41
N THR A 403 -36.16 11.45 -14.67
CA THR A 403 -34.74 11.38 -15.03
C THR A 403 -34.09 12.75 -14.81
N ILE A 404 -33.14 12.82 -13.88
CA ILE A 404 -32.37 14.03 -13.57
C ILE A 404 -31.39 14.33 -14.70
N ARG A 405 -30.67 13.29 -15.13
CA ARG A 405 -29.65 13.40 -16.18
C ARG A 405 -29.56 12.09 -16.94
N SER A 406 -29.46 12.20 -18.26
CA SER A 406 -29.24 11.08 -19.18
C SER A 406 -28.00 11.38 -20.00
N ILE A 407 -27.00 10.53 -19.86
CA ILE A 407 -25.72 10.63 -20.56
C ILE A 407 -25.73 9.58 -21.67
N ARG A 408 -25.39 10.01 -22.89
CA ARG A 408 -25.34 9.15 -24.08
C ARG A 408 -23.88 8.97 -24.52
N SER A 409 -23.68 8.02 -25.43
CA SER A 409 -22.38 7.45 -25.83
C SER A 409 -21.32 8.42 -26.37
N GLU A 410 -21.63 9.70 -26.61
CA GLU A 410 -20.68 10.66 -27.19
C GLU A 410 -20.45 11.88 -26.28
N PRO A 411 -19.20 12.11 -25.82
CA PRO A 411 -18.04 11.20 -25.90
C PRO A 411 -18.21 9.90 -25.08
N GLN A 412 -17.50 8.82 -25.50
CA GLN A 412 -17.48 7.51 -24.82
C GLN A 412 -16.86 7.55 -23.42
N PHE A 413 -16.25 8.67 -23.08
CA PHE A 413 -15.65 8.95 -21.79
C PHE A 413 -16.13 10.31 -21.31
N GLN A 414 -16.65 10.35 -20.09
CA GLN A 414 -17.23 11.52 -19.45
C GLN A 414 -16.49 11.72 -18.14
N MET A 415 -16.22 12.98 -17.78
CA MET A 415 -15.54 13.32 -16.53
C MET A 415 -16.23 14.51 -15.86
N ASP A 416 -15.97 14.65 -14.57
CA ASP A 416 -16.32 15.81 -13.76
C ASP A 416 -17.81 16.23 -13.89
N ILE A 417 -18.72 15.30 -13.59
CA ILE A 417 -20.15 15.55 -13.66
C ILE A 417 -20.77 15.66 -12.27
N ASP A 418 -21.43 16.78 -12.03
CA ASP A 418 -22.07 17.08 -10.75
C ASP A 418 -23.58 16.96 -10.84
N VAL A 419 -24.15 16.34 -9.81
CA VAL A 419 -25.59 16.08 -9.75
C VAL A 419 -26.11 16.42 -8.37
N TYR A 420 -27.04 17.37 -8.32
CA TYR A 420 -27.79 17.73 -7.12
C TYR A 420 -29.20 17.15 -7.23
N ALA A 421 -29.48 16.10 -6.44
CA ALA A 421 -30.78 15.46 -6.42
C ALA A 421 -31.80 16.27 -5.64
N LYS A 422 -33.08 16.14 -6.04
CA LYS A 422 -34.20 16.77 -5.35
C LYS A 422 -34.68 15.94 -4.15
N THR A 423 -34.35 14.66 -4.09
CA THR A 423 -34.81 13.74 -3.04
C THR A 423 -33.67 12.88 -2.49
N ASN A 424 -34.04 11.91 -1.64
CA ASN A 424 -33.17 10.98 -0.93
C ASN A 424 -32.99 9.63 -1.63
N ALA A 425 -33.62 9.42 -2.79
CA ALA A 425 -33.62 8.13 -3.49
C ALA A 425 -33.30 8.29 -4.97
N LEU A 426 -32.17 7.73 -5.41
CA LEU A 426 -31.73 7.75 -6.80
C LEU A 426 -31.48 6.35 -7.33
N ARG A 427 -31.75 6.16 -8.62
CA ARG A 427 -31.30 5.01 -9.40
C ARG A 427 -30.29 5.45 -10.44
N LEU A 428 -29.11 4.85 -10.38
CA LEU A 428 -28.06 4.93 -11.39
C LEU A 428 -28.24 3.73 -12.31
N LEU A 429 -28.48 3.97 -13.59
CA LEU A 429 -28.69 2.91 -14.57
C LEU A 429 -27.73 3.07 -15.75
N GLY A 430 -26.72 2.21 -15.82
CA GLY A 430 -25.76 2.12 -16.91
C GLY A 430 -26.04 0.95 -17.84
N ARG A 431 -26.28 1.24 -19.12
CA ARG A 431 -26.33 0.27 -20.22
C ARG A 431 -25.06 0.44 -21.05
N GLY A 432 -24.20 -0.57 -21.08
CA GLY A 432 -22.87 -0.52 -21.68
C GLY A 432 -21.85 0.36 -20.92
N ALA A 433 -22.16 0.79 -19.70
CA ALA A 433 -21.26 1.54 -18.84
C ALA A 433 -20.31 0.56 -18.13
N HIS A 434 -19.09 0.43 -18.64
CA HIS A 434 -18.11 -0.55 -18.18
C HIS A 434 -17.21 0.00 -17.07
N MET A 435 -16.99 1.32 -17.03
CA MET A 435 -16.17 1.98 -16.01
C MET A 435 -16.94 3.14 -15.37
N LEU A 436 -16.97 3.23 -14.04
CA LEU A 436 -17.60 4.33 -13.32
C LEU A 436 -16.88 4.55 -12.00
N ARG A 437 -16.50 5.80 -11.71
CA ARG A 437 -16.14 6.23 -10.36
C ARG A 437 -16.94 7.45 -9.98
N LEU A 438 -17.72 7.33 -8.91
CA LEU A 438 -18.52 8.42 -8.38
C LEU A 438 -18.46 8.46 -6.86
N PHE A 439 -18.51 9.68 -6.33
CA PHE A 439 -18.67 9.96 -4.91
C PHE A 439 -20.05 10.54 -4.68
N TYR A 440 -20.71 10.17 -3.58
CA TYR A 440 -21.95 10.78 -3.15
C TYR A 440 -21.95 11.08 -1.65
N TYR A 441 -22.72 12.09 -1.26
CA TYR A 441 -23.00 12.41 0.13
C TYR A 441 -24.41 12.99 0.30
N ALA A 442 -24.94 12.83 1.50
CA ALA A 442 -26.28 13.22 1.90
C ALA A 442 -26.23 14.52 2.70
N THR A 443 -27.03 15.49 2.30
CA THR A 443 -27.20 16.78 2.97
C THR A 443 -28.57 16.83 3.66
N PRO A 444 -28.66 17.12 4.96
CA PRO A 444 -29.94 17.26 5.66
C PRO A 444 -30.86 18.30 4.98
N ARG A 445 -32.17 18.02 4.92
CA ARG A 445 -33.17 18.89 4.26
C ARG A 445 -33.32 20.28 4.85
N GLN A 446 -32.88 20.48 6.09
CA GLN A 446 -32.82 21.80 6.72
C GLN A 446 -31.75 22.71 6.08
N LEU A 447 -30.82 22.13 5.32
CA LEU A 447 -29.76 22.82 4.59
C LEU A 447 -30.08 22.85 3.09
N ARG A 448 -29.37 23.69 2.34
CA ARG A 448 -29.47 23.74 0.88
C ARG A 448 -28.78 22.50 0.27
N HIS A 449 -29.17 22.09 -0.94
CA HIS A 449 -28.54 20.98 -1.66
C HIS A 449 -27.01 21.13 -1.71
N GLY A 450 -26.29 20.09 -1.29
CA GLY A 450 -24.82 20.06 -1.23
C GLY A 450 -24.19 20.89 -0.11
N CYS A 451 -24.96 21.66 0.65
CA CYS A 451 -24.46 22.57 1.68
C CYS A 451 -24.32 21.87 3.03
N GLY A 452 -23.34 20.97 3.15
CA GLY A 452 -22.98 20.31 4.39
C GLY A 452 -23.45 18.86 4.52
N GLY A 453 -23.10 18.25 5.65
CA GLY A 453 -23.39 16.86 5.98
C GLY A 453 -22.22 16.15 6.67
N ASN A 454 -22.45 14.91 7.09
CA ASN A 454 -21.41 14.03 7.63
C ASN A 454 -20.88 13.15 6.50
N ILE A 455 -19.57 13.16 6.33
CA ILE A 455 -18.86 12.42 5.30
C ILE A 455 -17.94 11.43 5.98
N ASN A 456 -18.22 10.16 5.76
CA ASN A 456 -17.52 9.04 6.39
C ASN A 456 -16.65 8.27 5.38
N THR A 457 -16.39 8.86 4.20
CA THR A 457 -15.46 8.32 3.21
C THR A 457 -14.06 8.87 3.43
N LEU A 458 -13.04 8.10 3.06
CA LEU A 458 -11.64 8.54 3.09
C LEU A 458 -11.26 9.40 1.89
N GLU A 459 -12.05 9.34 0.83
CA GLU A 459 -11.87 10.10 -0.38
C GLU A 459 -13.21 10.61 -0.92
N GLY A 460 -13.15 11.70 -1.68
CA GLY A 460 -14.32 12.32 -2.28
C GLY A 460 -14.03 13.76 -2.71
N ARG A 461 -15.08 14.43 -3.18
CA ARG A 461 -15.02 15.82 -3.65
C ARG A 461 -16.12 16.64 -2.98
N LEU A 462 -15.71 17.74 -2.36
CA LEU A 462 -16.61 18.80 -1.93
C LEU A 462 -16.74 19.84 -3.03
N MET A 463 -17.95 20.36 -3.13
CA MET A 463 -18.39 21.14 -4.27
C MET A 463 -19.06 22.41 -3.81
N ASN A 464 -18.87 23.47 -4.60
CA ASN A 464 -19.56 24.73 -4.41
C ASN A 464 -21.09 24.55 -4.49
N PRO A 465 -21.85 24.72 -3.39
CA PRO A 465 -23.29 24.61 -3.45
C PRO A 465 -23.88 25.76 -4.28
N ASN A 466 -24.95 25.47 -5.02
CA ASN A 466 -25.61 26.45 -5.87
C ASN A 466 -26.00 27.73 -5.09
N TYR A 467 -25.64 28.89 -5.62
CA TYR A 467 -25.77 30.20 -4.99
C TYR A 467 -26.69 31.18 -5.76
N ASN A 468 -27.67 30.68 -6.52
CA ASN A 468 -28.54 31.51 -7.37
C ASN A 468 -29.30 32.63 -6.65
N ASN A 469 -29.66 32.46 -5.37
CA ASN A 469 -30.50 33.41 -4.64
C ASN A 469 -29.71 34.53 -3.93
N ARG A 470 -28.37 34.57 -4.07
CA ARG A 470 -27.48 35.59 -3.47
C ARG A 470 -27.78 35.95 -2.00
N ASN A 471 -28.19 34.97 -1.22
CA ASN A 471 -28.45 35.10 0.20
C ASN A 471 -27.30 34.49 0.99
N TYR A 472 -26.93 35.10 2.12
CA TYR A 472 -25.91 34.56 3.05
C TYR A 472 -26.00 33.03 3.15
N SER A 473 -24.87 32.37 2.97
CA SER A 473 -24.74 30.92 2.96
C SER A 473 -23.60 30.50 3.88
N GLU A 474 -23.86 29.54 4.74
CA GLU A 474 -22.87 28.89 5.59
C GLU A 474 -23.08 27.38 5.48
N CYS A 475 -22.09 26.70 4.90
CA CYS A 475 -22.11 25.27 4.69
C CYS A 475 -21.03 24.63 5.55
N ILE A 476 -21.40 23.55 6.25
CA ILE A 476 -20.52 22.86 7.20
C ILE A 476 -20.51 21.38 6.87
N TRP A 477 -19.33 20.87 6.53
CA TRP A 477 -19.09 19.44 6.34
C TRP A 477 -18.22 18.91 7.47
N HIS A 478 -18.59 17.74 7.99
CA HIS A 478 -17.79 17.00 8.95
C HIS A 478 -17.23 15.75 8.26
N LEU A 479 -15.92 15.71 8.05
CA LEU A 479 -15.21 14.54 7.56
C LEU A 479 -14.73 13.74 8.76
N ILE A 480 -15.17 12.48 8.84
CA ILE A 480 -14.88 11.59 9.95
C ILE A 480 -14.22 10.32 9.37
N SER A 481 -12.97 10.08 9.73
CA SER A 481 -12.23 8.88 9.36
C SER A 481 -11.88 8.01 10.57
N PRO A 482 -11.61 6.72 10.37
CA PRO A 482 -10.92 5.90 11.38
C PRO A 482 -9.57 6.53 11.75
N ALA A 483 -9.21 6.44 13.03
CA ALA A 483 -7.97 6.98 13.55
C ALA A 483 -6.73 6.43 12.80
N GLY A 484 -5.76 7.32 12.54
CA GLY A 484 -4.53 6.99 11.80
C GLY A 484 -4.54 7.43 10.33
N ASN A 485 -5.70 7.83 9.80
CA ASN A 485 -5.79 8.41 8.47
C ASN A 485 -5.64 9.93 8.56
N ASN A 486 -4.60 10.43 7.90
CA ASN A 486 -4.42 11.86 7.67
C ASN A 486 -5.08 12.24 6.34
N PHE A 487 -5.63 13.44 6.23
CA PHE A 487 -6.25 13.91 5.00
C PHE A 487 -5.36 14.89 4.25
N GLN A 488 -5.25 14.67 2.96
CA GLN A 488 -4.80 15.66 1.99
C GLN A 488 -6.02 16.26 1.29
N PHE A 489 -6.06 17.58 1.19
CA PHE A 489 -7.07 18.33 0.45
C PHE A 489 -6.40 19.00 -0.74
N ALA A 490 -6.92 18.78 -1.94
CA ALA A 490 -6.53 19.47 -3.16
C ALA A 490 -7.65 20.40 -3.60
N LEU A 491 -7.38 21.70 -3.58
CA LEU A 491 -8.28 22.73 -4.07
C LEU A 491 -7.94 22.93 -5.54
N SER A 492 -8.60 22.15 -6.40
CA SER A 492 -8.32 22.05 -7.84
C SER A 492 -8.88 23.25 -8.63
N GLU A 493 -9.99 23.80 -8.17
CA GLU A 493 -10.55 25.05 -8.64
C GLU A 493 -10.95 25.87 -7.41
N PHE A 494 -10.47 27.11 -7.28
CA PHE A 494 -10.80 27.94 -6.12
C PHE A 494 -10.86 29.43 -6.44
N ASN A 495 -12.05 30.00 -6.27
CA ASN A 495 -12.31 31.42 -6.39
C ASN A 495 -13.50 31.82 -5.49
N MET A 496 -13.17 32.37 -4.33
CA MET A 496 -14.13 32.89 -3.37
C MET A 496 -14.40 34.39 -3.54
N GLY A 497 -14.05 34.98 -4.68
CA GLY A 497 -14.31 36.38 -4.99
C GLY A 497 -13.12 37.29 -4.73
N SER A 498 -13.36 38.58 -4.52
CA SER A 498 -12.31 39.56 -4.23
C SER A 498 -11.65 39.35 -2.86
N ASP A 499 -10.33 39.56 -2.76
CA ASP A 499 -9.59 39.53 -1.49
C ASP A 499 -10.13 40.53 -0.45
N VAL A 500 -10.78 41.61 -0.90
CA VAL A 500 -11.42 42.60 -0.02
C VAL A 500 -12.56 41.97 0.80
N ASN A 501 -13.22 40.94 0.25
CA ASN A 501 -14.34 40.25 0.88
C ASN A 501 -13.92 39.03 1.73
N CYS A 502 -12.63 38.75 1.88
CA CYS A 502 -12.12 37.63 2.69
C CYS A 502 -12.71 37.47 4.10
N PRO A 503 -13.05 38.54 4.85
CA PRO A 503 -13.72 38.41 6.14
C PRO A 503 -15.13 37.81 6.06
N LEU A 504 -15.77 37.88 4.89
CA LEU A 504 -17.15 37.49 4.64
C LEU A 504 -17.25 36.22 3.78
N ASP A 505 -16.34 36.06 2.82
CA ASP A 505 -16.33 35.02 1.80
C ASP A 505 -15.07 34.16 1.94
N TYR A 506 -15.23 32.93 2.46
CA TYR A 506 -14.08 32.07 2.77
C TYR A 506 -14.43 30.58 2.85
N VAL A 507 -13.38 29.75 2.80
CA VAL A 507 -13.41 28.35 3.20
C VAL A 507 -12.38 28.14 4.31
N LYS A 508 -12.82 27.63 5.47
CA LYS A 508 -11.97 27.35 6.63
C LYS A 508 -11.98 25.87 6.97
N PHE A 509 -10.82 25.38 7.38
CA PHE A 509 -10.60 24.01 7.81
C PHE A 509 -10.24 24.01 9.30
N TYR A 510 -10.98 23.24 10.08
CA TYR A 510 -10.77 23.07 11.51
C TYR A 510 -10.49 21.59 11.82
N GLU A 511 -9.52 21.38 12.70
CA GLU A 511 -9.31 20.12 13.41
C GLU A 511 -10.23 20.12 14.63
N VAL A 512 -11.05 19.08 14.76
CA VAL A 512 -11.97 18.91 15.90
C VAL A 512 -11.35 17.89 16.85
N GLU A 513 -11.05 18.35 18.06
CA GLU A 513 -10.44 17.53 19.10
C GLU A 513 -11.49 16.67 19.82
N PRO A 514 -11.10 15.61 20.56
CA PRO A 514 -12.04 14.74 21.28
C PRO A 514 -12.92 15.45 22.31
N ASP A 515 -12.51 16.61 22.80
CA ASP A 515 -13.28 17.47 23.72
C ASP A 515 -14.26 18.42 23.00
N ASN A 516 -14.39 18.26 21.67
CA ASN A 516 -15.12 19.13 20.74
C ASN A 516 -14.54 20.55 20.60
N SER A 517 -13.31 20.80 21.06
CA SER A 517 -12.63 22.05 20.75
C SER A 517 -12.23 22.11 19.27
N GLU A 518 -12.35 23.29 18.66
CA GLU A 518 -12.06 23.49 17.24
C GLU A 518 -10.78 24.30 17.06
N LYS A 519 -9.79 23.72 16.40
CA LYS A 519 -8.52 24.37 16.07
C LYS A 519 -8.48 24.73 14.60
N LEU A 520 -8.44 26.03 14.29
CA LEU A 520 -8.30 26.51 12.91
C LEU A 520 -6.94 26.05 12.34
N ARG A 521 -6.98 25.33 11.22
CA ARG A 521 -5.78 24.87 10.50
C ARG A 521 -5.46 25.79 9.32
N ASN A 522 -6.47 26.05 8.49
CA ASN A 522 -6.30 26.81 7.26
C ASN A 522 -7.54 27.67 6.97
N SER A 523 -7.33 28.80 6.31
CA SER A 523 -8.37 29.71 5.84
C SER A 523 -8.02 30.15 4.41
N PHE A 524 -8.95 29.96 3.48
CA PHE A 524 -8.82 30.33 2.08
C PHE A 524 -9.91 31.31 1.70
N CYS A 525 -9.56 32.30 0.89
CA CYS A 525 -10.45 33.28 0.29
C CYS A 525 -9.76 33.81 -0.99
N GLY A 526 -10.41 34.70 -1.75
CA GLY A 526 -9.79 35.18 -2.99
C GLY A 526 -9.77 34.13 -4.10
N GLN A 527 -8.91 34.34 -5.10
CA GLN A 527 -8.67 33.40 -6.19
C GLN A 527 -7.29 32.74 -6.06
N HIS A 528 -7.26 31.41 -6.18
CA HIS A 528 -6.04 30.61 -6.16
C HIS A 528 -6.08 29.57 -7.28
N GLU A 529 -4.92 29.25 -7.89
CA GLU A 529 -4.84 28.24 -8.94
C GLU A 529 -5.01 26.82 -8.38
N PHE A 530 -4.00 26.31 -7.68
CA PHE A 530 -4.00 24.99 -7.07
C PHE A 530 -3.37 25.06 -5.68
N GLN A 531 -4.06 24.53 -4.68
CA GLN A 531 -3.56 24.48 -3.30
C GLN A 531 -3.70 23.09 -2.73
N VAL A 532 -2.70 22.66 -1.96
CA VAL A 532 -2.72 21.38 -1.24
C VAL A 532 -2.53 21.62 0.25
N VAL A 533 -3.44 21.08 1.04
CA VAL A 533 -3.39 21.15 2.50
C VAL A 533 -3.33 19.74 3.07
N ARG A 534 -2.48 19.54 4.08
CA ARG A 534 -2.45 18.30 4.85
C ARG A 534 -2.90 18.58 6.27
N ILE A 535 -3.89 17.82 6.73
CA ILE A 535 -4.43 17.92 8.08
C ILE A 535 -4.38 16.53 8.70
N ASN A 536 -3.62 16.42 9.77
CA ASN A 536 -3.42 15.17 10.49
C ASN A 536 -4.45 15.06 11.62
N ALA A 537 -5.72 14.88 11.25
CA ALA A 537 -6.82 14.80 12.20
C ALA A 537 -7.87 13.79 11.72
N HIS A 538 -8.47 13.05 12.66
CA HIS A 538 -9.52 12.08 12.38
C HIS A 538 -10.90 12.74 12.15
N HIS A 539 -11.11 13.92 12.72
CA HIS A 539 -12.34 14.71 12.57
C HIS A 539 -11.98 16.11 12.06
N ILE A 540 -12.41 16.39 10.83
CA ILE A 540 -12.16 17.67 10.16
C ILE A 540 -13.48 18.34 9.87
N LYS A 541 -13.62 19.58 10.32
CA LYS A 541 -14.77 20.44 10.03
C LYS A 541 -14.36 21.45 8.96
N ILE A 542 -15.10 21.46 7.85
CA ILE A 542 -14.90 22.42 6.75
C ILE A 542 -16.08 23.37 6.73
N VAL A 543 -15.80 24.67 6.78
CA VAL A 543 -16.82 25.74 6.79
C VAL A 543 -16.63 26.63 5.58
N ALA A 544 -17.63 26.68 4.69
CA ALA A 544 -17.67 27.62 3.58
C ALA A 544 -18.72 28.70 3.84
N LYS A 545 -18.30 29.97 3.84
CA LYS A 545 -19.19 31.14 3.95
C LYS A 545 -19.23 31.93 2.66
N LYS A 546 -20.45 32.37 2.31
CA LYS A 546 -20.71 33.31 1.22
C LYS A 546 -21.63 34.43 1.67
N SER A 547 -21.26 35.65 1.32
CA SER A 547 -21.97 36.90 1.55
C SER A 547 -22.98 37.17 0.42
N PRO A 548 -24.01 38.01 0.64
CA PRO A 548 -24.96 38.36 -0.43
C PRO A 548 -24.32 38.95 -1.69
N ASN A 549 -23.13 39.57 -1.55
CA ASN A 549 -22.39 40.19 -2.64
C ASN A 549 -21.28 39.29 -3.21
N PHE A 550 -21.30 37.99 -2.91
CA PHE A 550 -20.34 37.01 -3.41
C PHE A 550 -20.19 37.09 -4.93
N ASP A 551 -18.96 37.30 -5.37
CA ASP A 551 -18.55 37.53 -6.76
C ASP A 551 -17.59 36.46 -7.31
N GLY A 552 -17.30 35.42 -6.53
CA GLY A 552 -16.46 34.29 -6.94
C GLY A 552 -17.18 33.21 -7.75
N THR A 553 -16.42 32.28 -8.34
CA THR A 553 -16.98 31.10 -9.03
C THR A 553 -17.18 29.90 -8.11
N GLY A 554 -16.55 29.87 -6.94
CA GLY A 554 -16.66 28.81 -5.94
C GLY A 554 -15.42 27.95 -5.80
N PHE A 555 -15.62 26.67 -5.46
CA PHE A 555 -14.53 25.73 -5.24
C PHE A 555 -14.87 24.29 -5.62
N HIS A 556 -13.83 23.54 -5.98
CA HIS A 556 -13.76 22.09 -5.96
C HIS A 556 -12.64 21.67 -5.03
N ILE A 557 -12.98 20.90 -3.99
CA ILE A 557 -12.03 20.44 -2.97
C ILE A 557 -12.06 18.93 -2.96
N ASP A 558 -11.05 18.32 -3.57
CA ASP A 558 -10.80 16.89 -3.47
C ASP A 558 -10.15 16.57 -2.14
N PHE A 559 -10.58 15.50 -1.49
CA PHE A 559 -9.93 14.98 -0.30
C PHE A 559 -9.56 13.51 -0.49
N SER A 560 -8.42 13.11 0.05
CA SER A 560 -7.91 11.74 0.01
C SER A 560 -6.97 11.49 1.20
N PRO A 561 -6.60 10.24 1.50
CA PRO A 561 -5.57 9.97 2.49
C PRO A 561 -4.23 10.61 2.12
N SER A 562 -3.57 11.30 3.05
CA SER A 562 -2.17 11.71 2.87
C SER A 562 -1.25 10.56 3.29
N GLY A 563 -0.60 9.93 2.32
CA GLY A 563 0.26 8.75 2.51
C GLY A 563 1.44 8.93 3.46
#